data_AF-A0A7J6TYT1-F1
#
_entry.id   AF-A0A7J6TYT1-F1
#
_cell.length_a   1.000
_cell.length_b   1.000
_cell.length_c   1.000
_cell.angle_alpha   90.00
_cell.angle_beta   90.00
_cell.angle_gamma   90.00
#
_symmetry.space_group_name_H-M   'P 1'
#
loop_
_entity.id
_entity.type
_entity.pdbx_description
1 polymer ?
#
loop_
_entity_poly.entity_id
_entity_poly.type
_entity_poly.pdbx_seq_one_letter_code
_entity_poly.pdbx_strand_id
1 'polypeptide(L)'
;RDCIALVTPVIDEEKLQALDTVPYHHLRGGFRDQIELMKRKVFRDCAPKTINGVPVTGVTFARLLDQYVHSINSKEVPKVGSVWQALQAQEGERVVGECSEEYRAVVRNRVEPLLPVSEVNLAAELKALRQEVYAQFKRESLGERNIISQYREQLKDLMDDLDNKVTEHNELMGRESCVRLLKRLWQPIAERLDAYDDTEGYSLEDGISEFTRDLSELRESYQKEARGPTAVVMETYSKWITPKQEQGLVKLTRRQQEAAAQRAVMMERERAMEEERQRAERELEERRAREQQERERYRIERTEKMRLDVKELADNIDGIDTPSLVEEEETDKSQRRMTDDIQAEITELRTALDDRDREGRGRRPTSSSTAAAAACCRCTIM
;
A
#
# COMPACT_ATOMS: atom_id res chain seq x y z
N ARG A 1 48.38 -66.17 17.03
CA ARG A 1 49.51 -66.27 17.99
C ARG A 1 50.78 -66.40 17.18
N ASP A 2 51.82 -65.69 17.56
CA ASP A 2 53.08 -65.65 16.82
C ASP A 2 54.25 -65.97 17.75
N CYS A 3 55.36 -66.44 17.20
CA CYS A 3 56.54 -66.78 17.98
C CYS A 3 57.80 -66.48 17.15
N ILE A 4 58.71 -65.71 17.74
CA ILE A 4 60.06 -65.47 17.21
C ILE A 4 61.05 -65.89 18.30
N ALA A 5 61.92 -66.84 17.98
CA ALA A 5 63.01 -67.23 18.87
C ALA A 5 64.19 -66.27 18.71
N LEU A 6 64.73 -65.81 19.83
CA LEU A 6 65.92 -64.97 19.89
C LEU A 6 67.10 -65.80 20.42
N VAL A 7 68.24 -65.77 19.73
CA VAL A 7 69.50 -66.34 20.25
C VAL A 7 70.04 -65.45 21.38
N THR A 8 70.94 -65.97 22.22
CA THR A 8 71.56 -65.12 23.25
C THR A 8 72.29 -63.94 22.59
N PRO A 9 72.15 -62.70 23.11
CA PRO A 9 72.64 -61.50 22.45
C PRO A 9 74.18 -61.38 22.50
N VAL A 10 74.81 -61.90 23.55
CA VAL A 10 76.26 -62.03 23.75
C VAL A 10 76.58 -63.40 24.37
N ILE A 11 77.84 -63.84 24.29
CA ILE A 11 78.31 -65.11 24.90
C ILE A 11 78.85 -64.87 26.31
N ASP A 12 79.41 -63.70 26.54
CA ASP A 12 80.03 -63.27 27.80
C ASP A 12 78.93 -62.89 28.82
N GLU A 13 78.93 -63.59 29.96
CA GLU A 13 77.91 -63.44 31.00
C GLU A 13 77.96 -62.07 31.69
N GLU A 14 79.15 -61.49 31.89
CA GLU A 14 79.28 -60.15 32.47
C GLU A 14 78.67 -59.10 31.53
N LYS A 15 78.91 -59.24 30.23
CA LYS A 15 78.28 -58.39 29.20
C LYS A 15 76.78 -58.63 29.07
N LEU A 16 76.29 -59.84 29.35
CA LEU A 16 74.86 -60.15 29.34
C LEU A 16 74.13 -59.46 30.50
N GLN A 17 74.77 -59.40 31.67
CA GLN A 17 74.22 -58.68 32.84
C GLN A 17 74.19 -57.17 32.62
N ALA A 18 75.12 -56.62 31.82
CA ALA A 18 75.21 -55.20 31.48
C ALA A 18 74.77 -54.90 30.03
N LEU A 19 73.81 -55.66 29.49
CA LEU A 19 73.46 -55.66 28.05
C LEU A 19 73.03 -54.29 27.51
N ASP A 20 72.39 -53.46 28.33
CA ASP A 20 71.97 -52.10 28.01
C ASP A 20 73.15 -51.15 27.70
N THR A 21 74.33 -51.45 28.24
CA THR A 21 75.58 -50.72 27.97
C THR A 21 76.35 -51.24 26.76
N VAL A 22 76.02 -52.44 26.28
CA VAL A 22 76.73 -53.08 25.16
C VAL A 22 76.29 -52.44 23.83
N PRO A 23 77.22 -51.88 23.03
CA PRO A 23 76.87 -51.32 21.73
C PRO A 23 76.20 -52.34 20.81
N TYR A 24 75.18 -51.91 20.07
CA TYR A 24 74.39 -52.80 19.20
C TYR A 24 75.24 -53.60 18.20
N HIS A 25 76.32 -53.01 17.66
CA HIS A 25 77.22 -53.69 16.72
C HIS A 25 78.13 -54.75 17.37
N HIS A 26 78.22 -54.78 18.70
CA HIS A 26 78.90 -55.85 19.46
C HIS A 26 77.99 -57.03 19.77
N LEU A 27 76.67 -56.90 19.57
CA LEU A 27 75.74 -58.02 19.70
C LEU A 27 75.98 -59.05 18.60
N ARG A 28 75.65 -60.32 18.87
CA ARG A 28 75.76 -61.39 17.88
C ARG A 28 74.91 -61.10 16.65
N GLY A 29 75.47 -61.32 15.45
CA GLY A 29 74.81 -61.07 14.17
C GLY A 29 73.42 -61.71 14.09
N GLY A 30 73.30 -62.99 14.46
CA GLY A 30 72.01 -63.69 14.48
C GLY A 30 70.97 -63.07 15.41
N PHE A 31 71.38 -62.50 16.56
CA PHE A 31 70.46 -61.78 17.44
C PHE A 31 69.96 -60.49 16.79
N ARG A 32 70.87 -59.72 16.16
CA ARG A 32 70.50 -58.49 15.45
C ARG A 32 69.51 -58.76 14.33
N ASP A 33 69.77 -59.78 13.50
CA ASP A 33 68.91 -60.15 12.39
C ASP A 33 67.50 -60.54 12.88
N GLN A 34 67.43 -61.27 14.00
CA GLN A 34 66.17 -61.69 14.62
C GLN A 34 65.41 -60.52 15.28
N ILE A 35 66.10 -59.58 15.93
CA ILE A 35 65.50 -58.35 16.47
C ILE A 35 64.96 -57.47 15.33
N GLU A 36 65.70 -57.31 14.24
CA GLU A 36 65.22 -56.53 13.09
C GLU A 36 64.05 -57.23 12.38
N LEU A 37 64.05 -58.57 12.34
CA LEU A 37 62.88 -59.33 11.90
C LEU A 37 61.67 -59.07 12.82
N MET A 38 61.86 -59.13 14.14
CA MET A 38 60.81 -58.86 15.13
C MET A 38 60.26 -57.43 14.99
N LYS A 39 61.13 -56.42 14.93
CA LYS A 39 60.73 -55.02 14.73
C LYS A 39 59.91 -54.85 13.47
N ARG A 40 60.42 -55.32 12.32
CA ARG A 40 59.69 -55.26 11.04
C ARG A 40 58.33 -55.93 11.13
N LYS A 41 58.25 -57.08 11.82
CA LYS A 41 57.00 -57.80 12.02
C LYS A 41 56.01 -56.99 12.85
N VAL A 42 56.43 -56.44 13.99
CA VAL A 42 55.58 -55.60 14.85
C VAL A 42 55.06 -54.39 14.08
N PHE A 43 55.93 -53.63 13.41
CA PHE A 43 55.50 -52.42 12.68
C PHE A 43 54.62 -52.71 11.46
N ARG A 44 54.75 -53.88 10.85
CA ARG A 44 53.93 -54.28 9.69
C ARG A 44 52.60 -54.90 10.11
N ASP A 45 52.59 -55.75 11.14
CA ASP A 45 51.48 -56.64 11.44
C ASP A 45 50.61 -56.17 12.62
N CYS A 46 51.10 -55.27 13.48
CA CYS A 46 50.30 -54.73 14.58
C CYS A 46 49.28 -53.70 14.07
N ALA A 47 48.03 -54.13 13.95
CA ALA A 47 46.91 -53.24 13.66
C ALA A 47 46.64 -52.27 14.83
N PRO A 48 46.05 -51.08 14.55
CA PRO A 48 45.56 -50.18 15.59
C PRO A 48 44.63 -50.90 16.56
N LYS A 49 44.69 -50.53 17.85
CA LYS A 49 43.79 -51.08 18.85
C LYS A 49 42.36 -50.69 18.52
N THR A 50 41.47 -51.68 18.45
CA THR A 50 40.03 -51.47 18.28
C THR A 50 39.23 -52.11 19.41
N ILE A 51 38.09 -51.50 19.77
CA ILE A 51 37.05 -52.10 20.62
C ILE A 51 35.77 -52.11 19.80
N ASN A 52 35.15 -53.28 19.60
CA ASN A 52 33.97 -53.46 18.75
C ASN A 52 34.11 -52.84 17.34
N GLY A 53 35.32 -52.93 16.75
CA GLY A 53 35.61 -52.36 15.43
C GLY A 53 35.82 -50.85 15.42
N VAL A 54 35.76 -50.16 16.57
CA VAL A 54 36.03 -48.73 16.72
C VAL A 54 37.50 -48.53 17.09
N PRO A 55 38.29 -47.76 16.30
CA PRO A 55 39.66 -47.43 16.64
C PRO A 55 39.76 -46.65 17.96
N VAL A 56 40.69 -47.06 18.82
CA VAL A 56 40.98 -46.36 20.08
C VAL A 56 41.97 -45.24 19.80
N THR A 57 41.51 -43.99 19.86
CA THR A 57 42.36 -42.80 19.74
C THR A 57 43.12 -42.52 21.05
N GLY A 58 44.09 -41.61 21.04
CA GLY A 58 44.81 -41.22 22.27
C GLY A 58 43.88 -40.66 23.36
N VAL A 59 42.89 -39.84 22.97
CA VAL A 59 41.90 -39.27 23.91
C VAL A 59 41.02 -40.39 24.48
N THR A 60 40.50 -41.26 23.62
CA THR A 60 39.69 -42.42 24.05
C THR A 60 40.49 -43.34 24.96
N PHE A 61 41.77 -43.56 24.66
CA PHE A 61 42.66 -44.40 25.46
C PHE A 61 42.86 -43.81 26.86
N ALA A 62 43.12 -42.51 26.98
CA ALA A 62 43.27 -41.84 28.27
C ALA A 62 42.00 -41.95 29.12
N ARG A 63 40.82 -41.76 28.53
CA ARG A 63 39.53 -41.89 29.23
C ARG A 63 39.23 -43.33 29.66
N LEU A 64 39.57 -44.31 28.82
CA LEU A 64 39.47 -45.73 29.19
C LEU A 64 40.40 -46.07 30.35
N LEU A 65 41.63 -45.57 30.34
CA LEU A 65 42.57 -45.75 31.44
C LEU A 65 42.02 -45.16 32.74
N ASP A 66 41.48 -43.95 32.70
CA ASP A 66 40.88 -43.30 33.87
C ASP A 66 39.75 -44.13 34.46
N GLN A 67 38.80 -44.60 33.63
CA GLN A 67 37.72 -45.47 34.09
C GLN A 67 38.23 -46.82 34.63
N TYR A 68 39.22 -47.44 33.98
CA TYR A 68 39.79 -48.70 34.48
C TYR A 68 40.47 -48.52 35.83
N VAL A 69 41.29 -47.47 35.97
CA VAL A 69 41.96 -47.15 37.23
C VAL A 69 40.92 -46.84 38.31
N HIS A 70 39.86 -46.09 37.99
CA HIS A 70 38.77 -45.82 38.90
C HIS A 70 38.08 -47.10 39.39
N SER A 71 37.67 -48.00 38.48
CA SER A 71 37.06 -49.29 38.87
C SER A 71 37.96 -50.13 39.77
N ILE A 72 39.26 -50.22 39.44
CA ILE A 72 40.24 -50.96 40.24
C ILE A 72 40.35 -50.37 41.64
N ASN A 73 40.46 -49.04 41.73
CA ASN A 73 40.57 -48.33 43.01
C ASN A 73 39.29 -48.45 43.85
N SER A 74 38.13 -48.58 43.19
CA SER A 74 36.83 -48.84 43.82
C SER A 74 36.61 -50.32 44.21
N LYS A 75 37.65 -51.18 44.10
CA LYS A 75 37.61 -52.62 44.39
C LYS A 75 36.64 -53.41 43.48
N GLU A 76 36.33 -52.87 42.30
CA GLU A 76 35.56 -53.58 41.28
C GLU A 76 36.50 -54.27 40.28
N VAL A 77 36.00 -55.33 39.64
CA VAL A 77 36.71 -55.96 38.52
C VAL A 77 36.28 -55.27 37.23
N PRO A 78 37.15 -54.46 36.59
CA PRO A 78 36.78 -53.74 35.37
C PRO A 78 36.47 -54.72 34.23
N LYS A 79 35.23 -54.68 33.75
CA LYS A 79 34.82 -55.41 32.55
C LYS A 79 34.97 -54.49 31.35
N VAL A 80 35.84 -54.85 30.40
CA VAL A 80 36.13 -54.06 29.19
C VAL A 80 34.86 -53.61 28.47
N GLY A 81 33.87 -54.51 28.32
CA GLY A 81 32.60 -54.18 27.68
C GLY A 81 31.79 -53.14 28.45
N SER A 82 31.69 -53.27 29.78
CA SER A 82 30.94 -52.34 30.63
C SER A 82 31.59 -50.95 30.68
N VAL A 83 32.91 -50.90 30.79
CA VAL A 83 33.67 -49.64 30.78
C VAL A 83 33.52 -48.93 29.44
N TRP A 84 33.63 -49.67 28.33
CA TRP A 84 33.41 -49.13 26.98
C TRP A 84 32.01 -48.56 26.77
N GLN A 85 30.97 -49.29 27.20
CA GLN A 85 29.58 -48.84 27.11
C GLN A 85 29.33 -47.57 27.96
N ALA A 86 29.85 -47.53 29.19
CA ALA A 86 29.76 -46.36 30.05
C ALA A 86 30.44 -45.14 29.43
N LEU A 87 31.63 -45.32 28.84
CA LEU A 87 32.34 -44.27 28.13
C LEU A 87 31.57 -43.75 26.91
N GLN A 88 31.02 -44.66 26.09
CA GLN A 88 30.20 -44.28 24.93
C GLN A 88 28.98 -43.47 25.36
N ALA A 89 28.32 -43.87 26.45
CA ALA A 89 27.16 -43.17 26.95
C ALA A 89 27.51 -41.76 27.45
N GLN A 90 28.55 -41.65 28.28
CA GLN A 90 29.04 -40.38 28.81
C GLN A 90 29.46 -39.41 27.69
N GLU A 91 30.18 -39.90 26.68
CA GLU A 91 30.59 -39.08 25.54
C GLU A 91 29.44 -38.72 24.62
N GLY A 92 28.50 -39.63 24.39
CA GLY A 92 27.30 -39.36 23.61
C GLY A 92 26.49 -38.22 24.23
N GLU A 93 26.22 -38.29 25.54
CA GLU A 93 25.51 -37.24 26.28
C GLU A 93 26.26 -35.90 26.25
N ARG A 94 27.58 -35.92 26.48
CA ARG A 94 28.41 -34.71 26.43
C ARG A 94 28.35 -34.04 25.06
N VAL A 95 28.56 -34.79 23.98
CA VAL A 95 28.59 -34.26 22.62
C VAL A 95 27.21 -33.73 22.20
N VAL A 96 26.12 -34.42 22.55
CA VAL A 96 24.76 -33.90 22.31
C VAL A 96 24.54 -32.61 23.08
N GLY A 97 24.94 -32.56 24.36
CA GLY A 97 24.83 -31.35 25.18
C GLY A 97 25.56 -30.16 24.57
N GLU A 98 26.83 -30.32 24.23
CA GLU A 98 27.66 -29.28 23.60
C GLU A 98 27.08 -28.82 22.26
N CYS A 99 26.74 -29.75 21.37
CA CYS A 99 26.15 -29.43 20.07
C CYS A 99 24.80 -28.71 20.20
N SER A 100 23.98 -29.10 21.17
CA SER A 100 22.67 -28.48 21.40
C SER A 100 22.78 -27.05 21.93
N GLU A 101 23.73 -26.79 22.84
CA GLU A 101 24.01 -25.44 23.35
C GLU A 101 24.61 -24.55 22.28
N GLU A 102 25.53 -25.08 21.47
CA GLU A 102 26.08 -24.36 20.32
C GLU A 102 24.99 -23.99 19.32
N TYR A 103 24.10 -24.93 18.96
CA TYR A 103 22.98 -24.64 18.09
C TYR A 103 22.09 -23.53 18.63
N ARG A 104 21.72 -23.60 19.92
CA ARG A 104 20.93 -22.56 20.59
C ARG A 104 21.61 -21.20 20.56
N ALA A 105 22.90 -21.15 20.87
CA ALA A 105 23.67 -19.91 20.89
C ALA A 105 23.75 -19.29 19.48
N VAL A 106 24.00 -20.12 18.47
CA VAL A 106 24.13 -19.65 17.09
C VAL A 106 22.79 -19.17 16.54
N VAL A 107 21.70 -19.90 16.78
CA VAL A 107 20.34 -19.46 16.42
C VAL A 107 19.98 -18.11 17.07
N ARG A 108 20.23 -17.97 18.38
CA ARG A 108 19.97 -16.72 19.11
C ARG A 108 20.77 -15.53 18.56
N ASN A 109 22.02 -15.75 18.17
CA ASN A 109 22.91 -14.65 17.78
C ASN A 109 22.83 -14.31 16.28
N ARG A 110 22.55 -15.29 15.41
CA ARG A 110 22.55 -15.12 13.95
C ARG A 110 21.15 -15.08 13.34
N VAL A 111 20.18 -15.79 13.90
CA VAL A 111 18.84 -15.95 13.30
C VAL A 111 17.83 -15.00 13.93
N GLU A 112 17.69 -15.02 15.26
CA GLU A 112 16.70 -14.19 15.98
C GLU A 112 16.78 -12.68 15.65
N PRO A 113 17.97 -12.05 15.51
CA PRO A 113 18.05 -10.62 15.19
C PRO A 113 17.60 -10.25 13.78
N LEU A 114 17.50 -11.22 12.86
CA LEU A 114 17.10 -10.98 11.48
C LEU A 114 15.57 -11.02 11.30
N LEU A 115 14.84 -11.55 12.30
CA LEU A 115 13.39 -11.74 12.20
C LEU A 115 12.65 -10.38 12.14
N PRO A 116 11.55 -10.26 11.36
CA PRO A 116 10.93 -11.31 10.56
C PRO A 116 11.53 -11.46 9.14
N VAL A 117 11.71 -12.70 8.70
CA VAL A 117 12.25 -13.08 7.37
C VAL A 117 11.32 -14.04 6.62
N SER A 118 11.56 -14.23 5.32
CA SER A 118 10.83 -15.22 4.53
C SER A 118 11.09 -16.64 5.01
N GLU A 119 10.11 -17.52 4.84
CA GLU A 119 10.20 -18.95 5.20
C GLU A 119 11.36 -19.65 4.50
N VAL A 120 11.62 -19.30 3.23
CA VAL A 120 12.72 -19.86 2.43
C VAL A 120 14.08 -19.47 3.01
N ASN A 121 14.25 -18.21 3.39
CA ASN A 121 15.51 -17.72 3.95
C ASN A 121 15.74 -18.31 5.35
N LEU A 122 14.69 -18.37 6.18
CA LEU A 122 14.77 -18.99 7.50
C LEU A 122 15.16 -20.47 7.40
N ALA A 123 14.47 -21.23 6.55
CA ALA A 123 14.74 -22.65 6.35
C ALA A 123 16.16 -22.89 5.79
N ALA A 124 16.64 -22.03 4.89
CA ALA A 124 18.00 -22.12 4.35
C ALA A 124 19.07 -21.89 5.43
N GLU A 125 18.89 -20.86 6.26
CA GLU A 125 19.84 -20.54 7.34
C GLU A 125 19.85 -21.64 8.41
N LEU A 126 18.68 -22.08 8.90
CA LEU A 126 18.58 -23.18 9.87
C LEU A 126 19.21 -24.46 9.33
N LYS A 127 18.98 -24.78 8.04
CA LYS A 127 19.59 -25.95 7.40
C LYS A 127 21.12 -25.85 7.36
N ALA A 128 21.69 -24.69 7.05
CA ALA A 128 23.13 -24.48 7.06
C ALA A 128 23.72 -24.67 8.47
N LEU A 129 23.09 -24.08 9.48
CA LEU A 129 23.49 -24.21 10.88
C LEU A 129 23.44 -25.67 11.35
N ARG A 130 22.38 -26.41 11.01
CA ARG A 130 22.29 -27.84 11.33
C ARG A 130 23.41 -28.65 10.70
N GLN A 131 23.83 -28.31 9.48
CA GLN A 131 24.95 -29.01 8.82
C GLN A 131 26.28 -28.76 9.55
N GLU A 132 26.52 -27.53 10.01
CA GLU A 132 27.70 -27.18 10.82
C GLU A 132 27.73 -28.00 12.12
N VAL A 133 26.63 -27.99 12.86
CA VAL A 133 26.50 -28.72 14.13
C VAL A 133 26.60 -30.24 13.93
N TYR A 134 25.99 -30.79 12.88
CA TYR A 134 26.14 -32.22 12.58
C TYR A 134 27.56 -32.62 12.18
N ALA A 135 28.32 -31.73 11.52
CA ALA A 135 29.71 -31.98 11.18
C ALA A 135 30.58 -32.08 12.44
N GLN A 136 30.34 -31.19 13.41
CA GLN A 136 30.98 -31.24 14.72
C GLN A 136 30.58 -32.50 15.50
N PHE A 137 29.27 -32.79 15.60
CA PHE A 137 28.77 -34.00 16.22
C PHE A 137 29.45 -35.26 15.67
N LYS A 138 29.55 -35.37 14.34
CA LYS A 138 30.19 -36.52 13.68
C LYS A 138 31.68 -36.63 14.00
N ARG A 139 32.39 -35.51 14.16
CA ARG A 139 33.82 -35.48 14.48
C ARG A 139 34.09 -35.89 15.93
N GLU A 140 33.20 -35.54 16.85
CA GLU A 140 33.40 -35.69 18.29
C GLU A 140 32.71 -36.92 18.87
N SER A 141 31.71 -37.47 18.18
CA SER A 141 31.01 -38.69 18.57
C SER A 141 31.96 -39.89 18.67
N LEU A 142 31.84 -40.62 19.77
CA LEU A 142 32.56 -41.86 20.03
C LEU A 142 31.61 -43.06 20.00
N GLY A 143 32.04 -44.13 19.34
CA GLY A 143 31.42 -45.44 19.50
C GLY A 143 30.95 -46.09 18.21
N GLU A 144 30.11 -47.11 18.37
CA GLU A 144 29.56 -47.90 17.26
C GLU A 144 28.47 -47.12 16.53
N ARG A 145 28.26 -47.41 15.24
CA ARG A 145 27.32 -46.65 14.39
C ARG A 145 25.90 -46.61 14.94
N ASN A 146 25.42 -47.71 15.52
CA ASN A 146 24.11 -47.81 16.15
C ASN A 146 23.97 -46.88 17.36
N ILE A 147 24.99 -46.83 18.23
CA ILE A 147 25.00 -45.96 19.42
C ILE A 147 25.06 -44.49 18.99
N ILE A 148 25.95 -44.15 18.05
CA ILE A 148 26.03 -42.79 17.50
C ILE A 148 24.71 -42.37 16.87
N SER A 149 23.99 -43.29 16.20
CA SER A 149 22.68 -43.01 15.61
C SER A 149 21.62 -42.63 16.65
N GLN A 150 21.67 -43.20 17.86
CA GLN A 150 20.71 -42.86 18.92
C GLN A 150 20.91 -41.43 19.41
N TYR A 151 22.16 -41.04 19.69
CA TYR A 151 22.50 -39.68 20.09
C TYR A 151 22.28 -38.66 18.97
N ARG A 152 22.48 -39.07 17.72
CA ARG A 152 22.15 -38.25 16.56
C ARG A 152 20.65 -37.94 16.50
N GLU A 153 19.79 -38.91 16.78
CA GLU A 153 18.34 -38.70 16.80
C GLU A 153 17.94 -37.76 17.95
N GLN A 154 18.52 -37.93 19.14
CA GLN A 154 18.29 -36.99 20.25
C GLN A 154 18.69 -35.55 19.90
N LEU A 155 19.85 -35.36 19.26
CA LEU A 155 20.28 -34.05 18.79
C LEU A 155 19.33 -33.51 17.71
N LYS A 156 18.85 -34.36 16.81
CA LYS A 156 17.89 -34.00 15.77
C LYS A 156 16.60 -33.47 16.38
N ASP A 157 16.01 -34.21 17.33
CA ASP A 157 14.77 -33.83 17.99
C ASP A 157 14.90 -32.49 18.72
N LEU A 158 16.02 -32.28 19.44
CA LEU A 158 16.33 -31.01 20.09
C LEU A 158 16.42 -29.83 19.10
N MET A 159 17.00 -30.05 17.92
CA MET A 159 17.07 -29.04 16.88
C MET A 159 15.72 -28.79 16.22
N ASP A 160 14.93 -29.84 15.96
CA ASP A 160 13.58 -29.73 15.39
C ASP A 160 12.66 -28.93 16.34
N ASP A 161 12.73 -29.17 17.65
CA ASP A 161 12.00 -28.40 18.65
C ASP A 161 12.39 -26.91 18.65
N LEU A 162 13.68 -26.60 18.48
CA LEU A 162 14.14 -25.22 18.41
C LEU A 162 13.74 -24.56 17.09
N ASP A 163 13.87 -25.26 15.96
CA ASP A 163 13.45 -24.80 14.64
C ASP A 163 11.98 -24.41 14.63
N ASN A 164 11.12 -25.24 15.25
CA ASN A 164 9.69 -24.97 15.39
C ASN A 164 9.45 -23.68 16.20
N LYS A 165 10.10 -23.51 17.36
CA LYS A 165 9.96 -22.30 18.19
C LYS A 165 10.39 -21.04 17.47
N VAL A 166 11.49 -21.08 16.73
CA VAL A 166 11.99 -19.94 15.95
C VAL A 166 11.04 -19.63 14.79
N THR A 167 10.49 -20.65 14.15
CA THR A 167 9.49 -20.50 13.08
C THR A 167 8.22 -19.83 13.60
N GLU A 168 7.67 -20.31 14.72
CA GLU A 168 6.52 -19.68 15.39
C GLU A 168 6.80 -18.22 15.78
N HIS A 169 7.99 -17.95 16.31
CA HIS A 169 8.39 -16.58 16.66
C HIS A 169 8.51 -15.68 15.43
N ASN A 170 9.07 -16.18 14.33
CA ASN A 170 9.16 -15.47 13.06
C ASN A 170 7.77 -15.13 12.49
N GLU A 171 6.83 -16.08 12.54
CA GLU A 171 5.44 -15.85 12.13
C GLU A 171 4.75 -14.78 12.98
N LEU A 172 4.94 -14.84 14.30
CA LEU A 172 4.38 -13.84 15.22
C LEU A 172 4.92 -12.44 14.92
N MET A 173 6.25 -12.28 14.83
CA MET A 173 6.90 -11.01 14.51
C MET A 173 6.49 -10.49 13.12
N GLY A 174 6.37 -11.40 12.14
CA GLY A 174 5.90 -11.08 10.79
C GLY A 174 4.47 -10.52 10.82
N ARG A 175 3.56 -11.19 11.55
CA ARG A 175 2.16 -10.77 11.71
C ARG A 175 2.06 -9.39 12.37
N GLU A 176 2.78 -9.17 13.47
CA GLU A 176 2.78 -7.89 14.18
C GLU A 176 3.33 -6.74 13.33
N SER A 177 4.43 -6.99 12.62
CA SER A 177 5.03 -6.04 11.68
C SER A 177 4.05 -5.67 10.56
N CYS A 178 3.41 -6.69 9.94
CA CYS A 178 2.43 -6.50 8.88
C CYS A 178 1.21 -5.70 9.36
N VAL A 179 0.65 -6.02 10.53
CA VAL A 179 -0.49 -5.26 11.11
C VAL A 179 -0.10 -3.81 11.37
N ARG A 180 1.10 -3.55 11.89
CA ARG A 180 1.60 -2.20 12.14
C ARG A 180 1.74 -1.40 10.83
N LEU A 181 2.29 -2.03 9.81
CA LEU A 181 2.41 -1.44 8.47
C LEU A 181 1.03 -1.12 7.88
N LEU A 182 0.08 -2.07 7.93
CA LEU A 182 -1.28 -1.88 7.42
C LEU A 182 -2.01 -0.75 8.14
N LYS A 183 -1.90 -0.65 9.47
CA LYS A 183 -2.47 0.48 10.22
C LYS A 183 -1.95 1.82 9.72
N ARG A 184 -0.64 1.95 9.50
CA ARG A 184 -0.01 3.17 8.99
C ARG A 184 -0.48 3.50 7.58
N LEU A 185 -0.52 2.51 6.68
CA LEU A 185 -0.95 2.72 5.29
C LEU A 185 -2.44 3.04 5.17
N TRP A 186 -3.27 2.49 6.06
CA TRP A 186 -4.72 2.69 6.06
C TRP A 186 -5.15 4.01 6.70
N GLN A 187 -4.39 4.54 7.65
CA GLN A 187 -4.74 5.77 8.36
C GLN A 187 -5.18 6.92 7.44
N PRO A 188 -4.41 7.31 6.39
CA PRO A 188 -4.83 8.40 5.51
C PRO A 188 -6.09 8.08 4.69
N ILE A 189 -6.34 6.80 4.38
CA ILE A 189 -7.55 6.35 3.69
C ILE A 189 -8.76 6.46 4.64
N ALA A 190 -8.59 6.07 5.90
CA ALA A 190 -9.62 6.18 6.93
C ALA A 190 -10.03 7.64 7.16
N GLU A 191 -9.05 8.54 7.30
CA GLU A 191 -9.29 9.97 7.49
C GLU A 191 -10.05 10.58 6.29
N ARG A 192 -9.74 10.16 5.05
CA ARG A 192 -10.52 10.57 3.87
C ARG A 192 -11.94 10.00 3.88
N LEU A 193 -12.11 8.72 4.20
CA LEU A 193 -13.41 8.07 4.30
C LEU A 193 -14.32 8.72 5.35
N ASP A 194 -13.75 9.23 6.44
CA ASP A 194 -14.46 9.97 7.47
C ASP A 194 -14.69 11.43 7.06
N ALA A 195 -13.77 12.08 6.35
CA ALA A 195 -13.96 13.44 5.83
C ALA A 195 -15.11 13.54 4.82
N TYR A 196 -15.40 12.46 4.08
CA TYR A 196 -16.62 12.38 3.28
C TYR A 196 -17.86 12.64 4.16
N ASP A 197 -17.86 12.25 5.44
CA ASP A 197 -19.00 12.47 6.34
C ASP A 197 -19.39 13.94 6.55
N ASP A 198 -18.45 14.87 6.40
CA ASP A 198 -18.62 16.26 6.86
C ASP A 198 -18.81 17.31 5.75
N THR A 199 -18.65 16.97 4.47
CA THR A 199 -18.61 17.99 3.39
C THR A 199 -19.62 17.77 2.26
N GLU A 200 -20.54 18.72 2.11
CA GLU A 200 -21.50 18.86 1.00
C GLU A 200 -20.85 19.15 -0.38
N GLY A 201 -19.52 19.18 -0.47
CA GLY A 201 -18.78 19.70 -1.62
C GLY A 201 -17.93 18.71 -2.42
N TYR A 202 -17.79 17.45 -1.99
CA TYR A 202 -17.03 16.47 -2.78
C TYR A 202 -17.88 15.91 -3.92
N SER A 203 -17.27 15.85 -5.11
CA SER A 203 -17.80 15.09 -6.25
C SER A 203 -17.85 13.61 -5.86
N LEU A 204 -18.98 13.19 -5.30
CA LEU A 204 -19.23 11.82 -4.89
C LEU A 204 -19.20 10.83 -6.06
N GLU A 205 -19.19 11.34 -7.29
CA GLU A 205 -18.98 10.57 -8.52
C GLU A 205 -17.55 10.00 -8.61
N ASP A 206 -16.55 10.71 -8.07
CA ASP A 206 -15.14 10.30 -8.15
C ASP A 206 -14.67 9.49 -6.93
N GLY A 207 -15.40 9.54 -5.80
CA GLY A 207 -14.96 8.97 -4.53
C GLY A 207 -14.74 7.45 -4.53
N ILE A 208 -15.52 6.68 -5.32
CA ILE A 208 -15.28 5.23 -5.49
C ILE A 208 -14.01 4.98 -6.31
N SER A 209 -13.74 5.80 -7.32
CA SER A 209 -12.54 5.70 -8.15
C SER A 209 -11.28 6.04 -7.34
N GLU A 210 -11.33 7.12 -6.57
CA GLU A 210 -10.24 7.51 -5.65
C GLU A 210 -9.97 6.43 -4.60
N PHE A 211 -11.02 5.89 -3.97
CA PHE A 211 -10.88 4.80 -3.00
C PHE A 211 -10.26 3.54 -3.62
N THR A 212 -10.64 3.20 -4.85
CA THR A 212 -10.07 2.06 -5.57
C THR A 212 -8.59 2.28 -5.91
N ARG A 213 -8.21 3.52 -6.26
CA ARG A 213 -6.80 3.91 -6.47
C ARG A 213 -6.01 3.80 -5.16
N ASP A 214 -6.55 4.32 -4.07
CA ASP A 214 -5.92 4.28 -2.74
C ASP A 214 -5.65 2.83 -2.28
N LEU A 215 -6.60 1.92 -2.51
CA LEU A 215 -6.42 0.49 -2.22
C LEU A 215 -5.32 -0.14 -3.08
N SER A 216 -5.19 0.27 -4.34
CA SER A 216 -4.15 -0.22 -5.24
C SER A 216 -2.76 0.26 -4.81
N GLU A 217 -2.64 1.54 -4.45
CA GLU A 217 -1.39 2.13 -3.92
C GLU A 217 -1.00 1.52 -2.57
N LEU A 218 -1.97 1.28 -1.69
CA LEU A 218 -1.77 0.59 -0.43
C LEU A 218 -1.24 -0.83 -0.66
N ARG A 219 -1.84 -1.57 -1.61
CA ARG A 219 -1.41 -2.93 -1.93
C ARG A 219 0.03 -2.96 -2.45
N GLU A 220 0.38 -2.03 -3.34
CA GLU A 220 1.73 -1.96 -3.88
C GLU A 220 2.76 -1.61 -2.80
N SER A 221 2.44 -0.63 -1.94
CA SER A 221 3.29 -0.23 -0.82
C SER A 221 3.46 -1.38 0.18
N TYR A 222 2.38 -2.09 0.49
CA TYR A 222 2.41 -3.25 1.37
C TYR A 222 3.29 -4.36 0.78
N GLN A 223 3.15 -4.68 -0.51
CA GLN A 223 3.95 -5.72 -1.14
C GLN A 223 5.46 -5.38 -1.16
N LYS A 224 5.82 -4.10 -1.24
CA LYS A 224 7.21 -3.63 -1.21
C LYS A 224 7.82 -3.65 0.20
N GLU A 225 7.04 -3.27 1.21
CA GLU A 225 7.55 -3.07 2.58
C GLU A 225 7.31 -4.24 3.53
N ALA A 226 6.33 -5.12 3.25
CA ALA A 226 6.00 -6.23 4.13
C ALA A 226 7.15 -7.24 4.23
N ARG A 227 7.39 -7.73 5.46
CA ARG A 227 8.43 -8.71 5.78
C ARG A 227 7.85 -9.84 6.60
N GLY A 228 8.39 -11.04 6.39
CA GLY A 228 8.00 -12.26 7.08
C GLY A 228 7.64 -13.40 6.13
N PRO A 229 7.11 -14.51 6.66
CA PRO A 229 6.66 -15.65 5.86
C PRO A 229 5.56 -15.26 4.86
N THR A 230 5.64 -15.78 3.64
CA THR A 230 4.73 -15.45 2.54
C THR A 230 3.27 -15.69 2.93
N ALA A 231 3.00 -16.84 3.55
CA ALA A 231 1.67 -17.21 4.01
C ALA A 231 1.11 -16.18 5.02
N VAL A 232 1.92 -15.80 6.02
CA VAL A 232 1.54 -14.82 7.05
C VAL A 232 1.29 -13.44 6.44
N VAL A 233 2.16 -12.99 5.52
CA VAL A 233 2.03 -11.69 4.84
C VAL A 233 0.70 -11.62 4.06
N MET A 234 0.38 -12.67 3.29
CA MET A 234 -0.84 -12.72 2.48
C MET A 234 -2.11 -12.88 3.33
N GLU A 235 -2.07 -13.74 4.35
CA GLU A 235 -3.17 -13.98 5.27
C GLU A 235 -3.50 -12.71 6.06
N THR A 236 -2.47 -12.03 6.60
CA THR A 236 -2.64 -10.81 7.39
C THR A 236 -3.24 -9.69 6.56
N TYR A 237 -2.77 -9.51 5.31
CA TYR A 237 -3.36 -8.56 4.38
C TYR A 237 -4.84 -8.85 4.15
N SER A 238 -5.17 -10.08 3.76
CA SER A 238 -6.54 -10.48 3.41
C SER A 238 -7.49 -10.34 4.59
N LYS A 239 -7.10 -10.83 5.78
CA LYS A 239 -7.93 -10.73 6.98
C LYS A 239 -8.17 -9.28 7.43
N TRP A 240 -7.23 -8.38 7.18
CA TRP A 240 -7.29 -7.01 7.67
C TRP A 240 -7.91 -6.04 6.67
N ILE A 241 -7.56 -6.15 5.38
CA ILE A 241 -8.01 -5.24 4.33
C ILE A 241 -9.39 -5.61 3.78
N THR A 242 -9.70 -6.88 3.53
CA THR A 242 -10.99 -7.29 2.95
C THR A 242 -12.21 -6.69 3.67
N PRO A 243 -12.37 -6.82 5.01
CA PRO A 243 -13.53 -6.23 5.70
C PRO A 243 -13.55 -4.71 5.63
N LYS A 244 -12.38 -4.05 5.61
CA LYS A 244 -12.27 -2.59 5.53
C LYS A 244 -12.61 -2.06 4.14
N GLN A 245 -12.18 -2.78 3.10
CA GLN A 245 -12.53 -2.51 1.71
C GLN A 245 -14.04 -2.64 1.51
N GLU A 246 -14.65 -3.73 1.98
CA GLU A 246 -16.09 -3.95 1.89
C GLU A 246 -16.87 -2.85 2.61
N GLN A 247 -16.48 -2.51 3.84
CA GLN A 247 -17.12 -1.43 4.61
C GLN A 247 -16.98 -0.07 3.93
N GLY A 248 -15.79 0.26 3.40
CA GLY A 248 -15.56 1.49 2.66
C GLY A 248 -16.41 1.60 1.39
N LEU A 249 -16.49 0.54 0.59
CA LEU A 249 -17.31 0.49 -0.63
C LEU A 249 -18.80 0.62 -0.31
N VAL A 250 -19.30 -0.07 0.73
CA VAL A 250 -20.71 0.04 1.14
C VAL A 250 -21.01 1.47 1.61
N LYS A 251 -20.13 2.08 2.41
CA LYS A 251 -20.30 3.47 2.89
C LYS A 251 -20.39 4.44 1.71
N LEU A 252 -19.47 4.36 0.74
CA LEU A 252 -19.43 5.22 -0.43
C LEU A 252 -20.62 5.00 -1.37
N THR A 253 -20.99 3.74 -1.64
CA THR A 253 -22.12 3.40 -2.53
C THR A 253 -23.44 3.90 -1.97
N ARG A 254 -23.68 3.69 -0.66
CA ARG A 254 -24.87 4.20 0.02
C ARG A 254 -25.00 5.71 -0.13
N ARG A 255 -23.88 6.42 0.08
CA ARG A 255 -23.84 7.88 -0.07
C ARG A 255 -24.08 8.32 -1.50
N GLN A 256 -23.50 7.64 -2.48
CA GLN A 256 -23.73 7.93 -3.89
C GLN A 256 -25.22 7.84 -4.24
N GLN A 257 -25.90 6.83 -3.72
CA GLN A 257 -27.34 6.67 -3.87
C GLN A 257 -28.14 7.77 -3.16
N GLU A 258 -27.76 8.13 -1.92
CA GLU A 258 -28.40 9.21 -1.16
C GLU A 258 -28.26 10.56 -1.88
N ALA A 259 -27.07 10.90 -2.38
CA ALA A 259 -26.83 12.12 -3.14
C ALA A 259 -27.57 12.13 -4.49
N ALA A 260 -27.61 10.99 -5.19
CA ALA A 260 -28.39 10.86 -6.43
C ALA A 260 -29.90 11.04 -6.17
N ALA A 261 -30.42 10.47 -5.08
CA ALA A 261 -31.81 10.65 -4.68
C ALA A 261 -32.11 12.11 -4.29
N GLN A 262 -31.22 12.77 -3.53
CA GLN A 262 -31.36 14.20 -3.21
C GLN A 262 -31.35 15.07 -4.47
N ARG A 263 -30.45 14.80 -5.42
CA ARG A 263 -30.41 15.49 -6.72
C ARG A 263 -31.68 15.27 -7.53
N ALA A 264 -32.22 14.04 -7.54
CA ALA A 264 -33.49 13.74 -8.20
C ALA A 264 -34.65 14.53 -7.57
N VAL A 265 -34.74 14.56 -6.24
CA VAL A 265 -35.75 15.35 -5.51
C VAL A 265 -35.60 16.85 -5.78
N MET A 266 -34.36 17.37 -5.80
CA MET A 266 -34.11 18.77 -6.13
C MET A 266 -34.50 19.10 -7.57
N MET A 267 -34.18 18.22 -8.52
CA MET A 267 -34.57 18.39 -9.93
C MET A 267 -36.09 18.33 -10.11
N GLU A 268 -36.79 17.45 -9.39
CA GLU A 268 -38.25 17.42 -9.37
C GLU A 268 -38.85 18.69 -8.77
N ARG A 269 -38.27 19.21 -7.68
CA ARG A 269 -38.68 20.49 -7.07
C ARG A 269 -38.46 21.67 -8.01
N GLU A 270 -37.30 21.74 -8.68
CA GLU A 270 -37.01 22.78 -9.66
C GLU A 270 -37.98 22.71 -10.84
N ARG A 271 -38.29 21.51 -11.35
CA ARG A 271 -39.30 21.31 -12.39
C ARG A 271 -40.68 21.75 -11.94
N ALA A 272 -41.11 21.39 -10.73
CA ALA A 272 -42.40 21.81 -10.18
C ALA A 272 -42.50 23.34 -10.00
N MET A 273 -41.43 23.96 -9.48
CA MET A 273 -41.32 25.42 -9.35
C MET A 273 -41.37 26.11 -10.72
N GLU A 274 -40.70 25.55 -11.73
CA GLU A 274 -40.72 26.09 -13.09
C GLU A 274 -42.12 25.92 -13.72
N GLU A 275 -42.79 24.80 -13.53
CA GLU A 275 -44.17 24.59 -13.97
C GLU A 275 -45.14 25.58 -13.29
N GLU A 276 -45.02 25.81 -11.98
CA GLU A 276 -45.81 26.82 -11.27
C GLU A 276 -45.52 28.22 -11.79
N ARG A 277 -44.24 28.55 -12.04
CA ARG A 277 -43.85 29.84 -12.62
C ARG A 277 -44.47 30.04 -14.00
N GLN A 278 -44.45 29.02 -14.85
CA GLN A 278 -45.08 29.04 -16.16
C GLN A 278 -46.62 29.14 -16.07
N ARG A 279 -47.26 28.51 -15.09
CA ARG A 279 -48.71 28.65 -14.87
C ARG A 279 -49.06 30.07 -14.42
N ALA A 280 -48.31 30.63 -13.46
CA ALA A 280 -48.50 31.99 -12.99
C ALA A 280 -48.28 33.03 -14.11
N GLU A 281 -47.30 32.80 -14.99
CA GLU A 281 -47.05 33.65 -16.14
C GLU A 281 -48.21 33.60 -17.15
N ARG A 282 -48.74 32.40 -17.46
CA ARG A 282 -49.92 32.24 -18.31
C ARG A 282 -51.17 32.90 -17.72
N GLU A 283 -51.42 32.74 -16.42
CA GLU A 283 -52.54 33.42 -15.74
C GLU A 283 -52.41 34.95 -15.81
N LEU A 284 -51.19 35.48 -15.67
CA LEU A 284 -50.93 36.91 -15.81
C LEU A 284 -51.18 37.40 -17.25
N GLU A 285 -50.76 36.62 -18.26
CA GLU A 285 -51.05 36.92 -19.67
C GLU A 285 -52.54 36.89 -19.98
N GLU A 286 -53.27 35.88 -19.50
CA GLU A 286 -54.73 35.83 -19.65
C GLU A 286 -55.42 37.02 -18.98
N ARG A 287 -54.99 37.41 -17.77
CA ARG A 287 -55.54 38.58 -17.08
C ARG A 287 -55.31 39.86 -17.87
N ARG A 288 -54.10 40.05 -18.41
CA ARG A 288 -53.77 41.18 -19.29
C ARG A 288 -54.62 41.17 -20.57
N ALA A 289 -54.84 40.00 -21.18
CA ALA A 289 -55.68 39.87 -22.37
C ALA A 289 -57.16 40.20 -22.07
N ARG A 290 -57.70 39.77 -20.93
CA ARG A 290 -59.06 40.12 -20.47
C ARG A 290 -59.20 41.62 -20.22
N GLU A 291 -58.24 42.23 -19.52
CA GLU A 291 -58.20 43.68 -19.31
C GLU A 291 -58.11 44.45 -20.64
N GLN A 292 -57.32 43.96 -21.61
CA GLN A 292 -57.25 44.55 -22.95
C GLN A 292 -58.56 44.39 -23.72
N GLN A 293 -59.20 43.22 -23.68
CA GLN A 293 -60.50 43.00 -24.30
C GLN A 293 -61.59 43.87 -23.67
N GLU A 294 -61.58 44.06 -22.35
CA GLU A 294 -62.48 44.98 -21.66
C GLU A 294 -62.27 46.44 -22.08
N ARG A 295 -61.00 46.88 -22.16
CA ARG A 295 -60.67 48.22 -22.67
C ARG A 295 -61.12 48.40 -24.12
N GLU A 296 -60.97 47.37 -24.95
CA GLU A 296 -61.41 47.40 -26.34
C GLU A 296 -62.93 47.42 -26.45
N ARG A 297 -63.65 46.62 -25.66
CA ARG A 297 -65.12 46.69 -25.56
C ARG A 297 -65.57 48.08 -25.14
N TYR A 298 -64.96 48.65 -24.11
CA TYR A 298 -65.27 50.00 -23.64
C TYR A 298 -64.97 51.05 -24.71
N ARG A 299 -63.91 50.86 -25.52
CA ARG A 299 -63.59 51.72 -26.66
C ARG A 299 -64.66 51.64 -27.75
N ILE A 300 -65.07 50.43 -28.14
CA ILE A 300 -66.10 50.20 -29.15
C ILE A 300 -67.43 50.80 -28.70
N GLU A 301 -67.87 50.52 -27.46
CA GLU A 301 -69.11 51.06 -26.89
C GLU A 301 -69.10 52.59 -26.86
N ARG A 302 -67.97 53.20 -26.50
CA ARG A 302 -67.80 54.67 -26.55
C ARG A 302 -67.85 55.22 -27.97
N THR A 303 -67.24 54.54 -28.95
CA THR A 303 -67.30 54.96 -30.35
C THR A 303 -68.68 54.79 -30.97
N GLU A 304 -69.41 53.75 -30.57
CA GLU A 304 -70.78 53.50 -31.03
C GLU A 304 -71.75 54.53 -30.44
N LYS A 305 -71.59 54.87 -29.16
CA LYS A 305 -72.31 55.99 -28.53
C LYS A 305 -72.03 57.31 -29.24
N MET A 306 -70.75 57.62 -29.52
CA MET A 306 -70.38 58.84 -30.25
C MET A 306 -70.91 58.84 -31.69
N ARG A 307 -71.07 57.67 -32.31
CA ARG A 307 -71.68 57.51 -33.64
C ARG A 307 -73.19 57.75 -33.62
N LEU A 308 -73.89 57.33 -32.55
CA LEU A 308 -75.30 57.63 -32.33
C LEU A 308 -75.52 59.13 -32.10
N ASP A 309 -74.68 59.76 -31.27
CA ASP A 309 -74.73 61.21 -31.01
C ASP A 309 -74.49 62.03 -32.31
N VAL A 310 -73.57 61.60 -33.18
CA VAL A 310 -73.35 62.23 -34.51
C VAL A 310 -74.56 62.05 -35.43
N LYS A 311 -75.25 60.90 -35.36
CA LYS A 311 -76.44 60.64 -36.16
C LYS A 311 -77.63 61.49 -35.71
N GLU A 312 -77.79 61.67 -34.40
CA GLU A 312 -78.79 62.56 -33.80
C GLU A 312 -78.51 64.05 -34.11
N LEU A 313 -77.22 64.43 -34.22
CA LEU A 313 -76.83 65.76 -34.69
C LEU A 313 -77.12 65.98 -36.18
N ALA A 314 -77.02 64.92 -37.00
CA ALA A 314 -77.34 64.98 -38.43
C ALA A 314 -78.86 65.02 -38.69
N ASP A 315 -79.66 64.27 -37.93
CA ASP A 315 -81.12 64.28 -38.04
C ASP A 315 -81.73 65.63 -37.60
N ASN A 316 -81.03 66.43 -36.78
CA ASN A 316 -81.42 67.80 -36.40
C ASN A 316 -81.13 68.85 -37.49
N ILE A 317 -80.41 68.51 -38.56
CA ILE A 317 -80.04 69.44 -39.64
C ILE A 317 -80.98 69.31 -40.86
N ASP A 318 -81.81 68.27 -40.92
CA ASP A 318 -82.64 67.94 -42.10
C ASP A 318 -84.03 68.64 -42.12
N GLY A 319 -84.21 69.71 -41.35
CA GLY A 319 -85.52 70.36 -41.20
C GLY A 319 -85.45 71.86 -41.00
N ILE A 320 -85.03 72.63 -42.00
CA ILE A 320 -85.49 74.00 -42.33
C ILE A 320 -84.87 74.36 -43.70
N ASP A 321 -85.73 74.70 -44.66
CA ASP A 321 -85.34 75.10 -46.01
C ASP A 321 -85.54 76.61 -46.23
N THR A 322 -84.62 77.18 -47.01
CA THR A 322 -84.60 78.48 -47.70
C THR A 322 -84.26 79.76 -46.88
N PRO A 323 -83.75 80.86 -47.53
CA PRO A 323 -83.08 80.99 -48.83
C PRO A 323 -81.84 81.93 -48.86
N SER A 324 -80.95 81.68 -49.83
CA SER A 324 -80.27 82.66 -50.72
C SER A 324 -79.69 83.96 -50.14
N LEU A 325 -78.37 84.15 -50.25
CA LEU A 325 -77.72 85.21 -51.08
C LEU A 325 -76.26 85.47 -50.65
N VAL A 326 -75.38 85.60 -51.67
CA VAL A 326 -74.22 86.54 -51.74
C VAL A 326 -73.01 86.11 -50.87
N GLU A 327 -71.78 85.87 -51.34
CA GLU A 327 -70.96 86.34 -52.47
C GLU A 327 -69.82 85.31 -52.62
N GLU A 328 -69.78 84.53 -53.72
CA GLU A 328 -68.86 83.38 -53.87
C GLU A 328 -67.55 83.72 -54.62
N GLU A 329 -67.11 84.99 -54.63
CA GLU A 329 -65.93 85.42 -55.40
C GLU A 329 -64.78 86.05 -54.56
N GLU A 330 -64.97 86.30 -53.25
CA GLU A 330 -63.91 86.83 -52.37
C GLU A 330 -63.28 85.77 -51.44
N THR A 331 -63.97 84.66 -51.14
CA THR A 331 -63.48 83.60 -50.24
C THR A 331 -62.46 82.65 -50.88
N ASP A 332 -62.55 82.41 -52.20
CA ASP A 332 -61.62 81.55 -52.93
C ASP A 332 -60.24 82.22 -53.14
N LYS A 333 -60.16 83.57 -53.18
CA LYS A 333 -58.87 84.30 -53.20
C LYS A 333 -58.16 84.31 -51.85
N SER A 334 -58.91 84.36 -50.74
CA SER A 334 -58.32 84.30 -49.40
C SER A 334 -57.86 82.89 -49.03
N GLN A 335 -58.61 81.86 -49.43
CA GLN A 335 -58.22 80.47 -49.20
C GLN A 335 -57.04 80.06 -50.08
N ARG A 336 -56.98 80.47 -51.36
CA ARG A 336 -55.80 80.21 -52.21
C ARG A 336 -54.54 80.89 -51.68
N ARG A 337 -54.61 82.15 -51.22
CA ARG A 337 -53.46 82.82 -50.57
C ARG A 337 -52.97 82.09 -49.32
N MET A 338 -53.88 81.63 -48.45
CA MET A 338 -53.51 80.90 -47.25
C MET A 338 -52.94 79.50 -47.57
N THR A 339 -53.40 78.87 -48.65
CA THR A 339 -52.87 77.58 -49.12
C THR A 339 -51.52 77.73 -49.81
N ASP A 340 -51.31 78.82 -50.57
CA ASP A 340 -50.04 79.17 -51.20
C ASP A 340 -48.99 79.59 -50.14
N ASP A 341 -49.38 80.32 -49.09
CA ASP A 341 -48.51 80.68 -47.96
C ASP A 341 -48.10 79.43 -47.15
N ILE A 342 -49.03 78.52 -46.88
CA ILE A 342 -48.73 77.24 -46.21
C ILE A 342 -47.87 76.34 -47.11
N GLN A 343 -48.09 76.34 -48.43
CA GLN A 343 -47.23 75.60 -49.36
C GLN A 343 -45.84 76.24 -49.48
N ALA A 344 -45.70 77.56 -49.45
CA ALA A 344 -44.41 78.24 -49.39
C ALA A 344 -43.65 77.91 -48.10
N GLU A 345 -44.33 77.90 -46.95
CA GLU A 345 -43.74 77.57 -45.65
C GLU A 345 -43.34 76.08 -45.55
N ILE A 346 -44.13 75.16 -46.12
CA ILE A 346 -43.76 73.74 -46.27
C ILE A 346 -42.56 73.57 -47.21
N THR A 347 -42.42 74.42 -48.23
CA THR A 347 -41.29 74.36 -49.17
C THR A 347 -40.02 74.92 -48.53
N GLU A 348 -40.10 76.01 -47.76
CA GLU A 348 -38.99 76.57 -46.96
C GLU A 348 -38.51 75.62 -45.87
N LEU A 349 -39.44 74.95 -45.16
CA LEU A 349 -39.11 73.96 -44.14
C LEU A 349 -38.48 72.68 -44.75
N ARG A 350 -38.88 72.30 -45.97
CA ARG A 350 -38.26 71.18 -46.71
C ARG A 350 -36.86 71.55 -47.22
N THR A 351 -36.64 72.77 -47.71
CA THR A 351 -35.30 73.24 -48.08
C THR A 351 -34.39 73.40 -46.86
N ALA A 352 -34.91 73.82 -45.71
CA ALA A 352 -34.14 73.90 -44.46
C ALA A 352 -33.77 72.52 -43.88
N LEU A 353 -34.60 71.50 -44.13
CA LEU A 353 -34.28 70.10 -43.81
C LEU A 353 -33.24 69.50 -44.77
N ASP A 354 -33.34 69.79 -46.07
CA ASP A 354 -32.36 69.35 -47.07
C ASP A 354 -31.00 70.06 -46.94
N ASP A 355 -30.97 71.31 -46.50
CA ASP A 355 -29.74 72.05 -46.21
C ASP A 355 -29.09 71.58 -44.90
N ARG A 356 -29.86 71.21 -43.87
CA ARG A 356 -29.32 70.51 -42.68
C ARG A 356 -28.72 69.14 -43.02
N ASP A 357 -29.33 68.39 -43.94
CA ASP A 357 -28.83 67.09 -44.37
C ASP A 357 -27.63 67.18 -45.34
N ARG A 358 -27.46 68.32 -46.04
CA ARG A 358 -26.25 68.64 -46.83
C ARG A 358 -25.10 69.19 -45.97
N GLU A 359 -25.38 70.02 -44.97
CA GLU A 359 -24.37 70.52 -44.02
C GLU A 359 -23.84 69.43 -43.06
N GLY A 360 -24.63 68.38 -42.79
CA GLY A 360 -24.23 67.22 -42.00
C GLY A 360 -23.25 66.25 -42.69
N ARG A 361 -23.09 66.32 -44.03
CA ARG A 361 -22.18 65.43 -44.80
C ARG A 361 -20.81 66.05 -45.13
N GLY A 362 -20.51 67.26 -44.65
CA GLY A 362 -19.30 68.03 -45.00
C GLY A 362 -18.18 68.14 -43.97
N ARG A 363 -18.26 67.53 -42.77
CA ARG A 363 -17.17 67.58 -41.76
C ARG A 363 -16.76 66.19 -41.26
N ARG A 364 -15.78 65.59 -41.92
CA ARG A 364 -14.67 64.91 -41.20
C ARG A 364 -13.66 66.02 -40.84
N PRO A 365 -12.96 66.01 -39.68
CA PRO A 365 -11.95 64.97 -39.46
C PRO A 365 -11.56 64.63 -37.98
N THR A 366 -10.85 63.50 -37.86
CA THR A 366 -9.65 63.24 -37.03
C THR A 366 -9.67 63.41 -35.51
N SER A 367 -9.59 62.24 -34.85
CA SER A 367 -8.57 61.83 -33.87
C SER A 367 -8.03 62.79 -32.80
N SER A 368 -8.16 62.27 -31.58
CA SER A 368 -7.13 62.13 -30.54
C SER A 368 -6.77 63.32 -29.65
N SER A 369 -6.92 63.04 -28.35
CA SER A 369 -5.87 63.11 -27.33
C SER A 369 -5.99 64.22 -26.29
N THR A 370 -6.00 63.77 -25.02
CA THR A 370 -5.37 64.38 -23.82
C THR A 370 -5.93 65.72 -23.34
N ALA A 371 -5.98 66.08 -22.06
CA ALA A 371 -5.70 65.48 -20.75
C ALA A 371 -6.06 66.59 -19.74
N ALA A 372 -6.03 66.23 -18.45
CA ALA A 372 -5.92 67.14 -17.29
C ALA A 372 -7.22 67.88 -16.91
N ALA A 373 -7.52 68.15 -15.65
CA ALA A 373 -7.03 67.74 -14.34
C ALA A 373 -7.98 68.34 -13.30
N ALA A 374 -7.80 67.92 -12.04
CA ALA A 374 -8.18 68.56 -10.76
C ALA A 374 -9.16 67.69 -9.96
N ALA A 375 -8.64 66.87 -9.04
CA ALA A 375 -8.27 67.23 -7.65
C ALA A 375 -9.52 67.25 -6.76
N CYS A 376 -9.71 66.24 -5.91
CA CYS A 376 -9.08 66.02 -4.60
C CYS A 376 -10.04 66.48 -3.49
N CYS A 377 -10.58 65.53 -2.72
CA CYS A 377 -10.48 65.59 -1.25
C CYS A 377 -10.93 64.27 -0.61
N ARG A 378 -10.06 63.75 0.26
CA ARG A 378 -10.31 62.69 1.24
C ARG A 378 -11.26 63.22 2.33
N CYS A 379 -12.05 62.33 2.92
CA CYS A 379 -12.32 62.40 4.35
C CYS A 379 -12.40 60.98 4.94
N THR A 380 -11.47 60.72 5.85
CA THR A 380 -11.46 59.62 6.80
C THR A 380 -12.15 60.13 8.06
N ILE A 381 -13.12 59.39 8.60
CA ILE A 381 -13.38 59.37 10.05
C ILE A 381 -13.61 57.90 10.45
N MET A 382 -12.90 57.58 11.53
CA MET A 382 -13.01 56.49 12.51
C MET A 382 -14.22 55.57 12.45
#